data_AF-A0A0C9T8F7-F1
#
_entry.id   AF-A0A0C9T8F7-F1
#
_cell.length_a   1.000
_cell.length_b   1.000
_cell.length_c   1.000
_cell.angle_alpha   90.00
_cell.angle_beta   90.00
_cell.angle_gamma   90.00
#
_symmetry.space_group_name_H-M   'P 1'
#
loop_
_entity.id
_entity.type
_entity.pdbx_description
1 polymer ?
#
loop_
_entity_poly.entity_id
_entity_poly.type
_entity_poly.pdbx_seq_one_letter_code
_entity_poly.pdbx_strand_id
1 'polypeptide(L)' 'MPFLEEDFQLTLDQELILLEQYDPNKHTPPPDGELQLILKETFNLIEFRAGQLDGIRAVLEGRDTFVRMATGSGKSLIWQ' A
#
# COMPACT_ATOMS: atom_id res chain seq x y z
N MET A 1 -18.87 -14.24 -38.32
CA MET A 1 -18.82 -13.12 -37.37
C MET A 1 -17.41 -13.08 -36.77
N PRO A 2 -16.46 -12.32 -37.37
CA PRO A 2 -15.05 -12.30 -36.96
C PRO A 2 -14.70 -11.17 -35.96
N PHE A 3 -15.70 -10.43 -35.48
CA PHE A 3 -15.49 -9.19 -34.71
C PHE A 3 -15.07 -9.39 -33.24
N LEU A 4 -15.03 -10.63 -32.73
CA LEU A 4 -14.77 -10.88 -31.30
C LEU A 4 -13.29 -11.12 -30.96
N GLU A 5 -12.47 -11.53 -31.93
CA GLU A 5 -11.06 -11.88 -31.65
C GLU A 5 -10.16 -10.65 -31.59
N GLU A 6 -10.38 -9.65 -32.46
CA GLU A 6 -9.61 -8.40 -32.44
C GLU A 6 -9.90 -7.55 -31.21
N ASP A 7 -11.17 -7.47 -30.77
CA ASP A 7 -11.55 -6.76 -29.56
C ASP A 7 -10.90 -7.39 -28.30
N PHE A 8 -10.81 -8.72 -28.26
CA PHE A 8 -10.19 -9.46 -27.16
C PHE A 8 -8.67 -9.28 -27.14
N GLN A 9 -8.03 -9.29 -28.31
CA GLN A 9 -6.59 -9.05 -28.44
C GLN A 9 -6.25 -7.62 -28.00
N LEU A 10 -7.04 -6.63 -28.39
CA LEU A 10 -6.85 -5.23 -28.00
C LEU A 10 -6.96 -5.01 -26.49
N THR A 11 -7.86 -5.72 -25.80
CA THR A 11 -7.96 -5.67 -24.33
C THR A 11 -6.77 -6.34 -23.63
N LEU A 12 -6.30 -7.49 -24.15
CA LEU A 12 -5.13 -8.18 -23.60
C LEU A 12 -3.86 -7.35 -23.76
N ASP A 13 -3.68 -6.73 -24.92
CA ASP A 13 -2.52 -5.87 -25.19
C ASP A 13 -2.52 -4.66 -24.23
N GLN A 14 -3.69 -4.10 -23.90
CA GLN A 14 -3.83 -3.02 -22.92
C GLN A 14 -3.53 -3.47 -21.48
N GLU A 15 -3.99 -4.66 -21.07
CA GLU A 15 -3.68 -5.21 -19.74
C GLU A 15 -2.20 -5.56 -19.60
N LEU A 16 -1.57 -6.10 -20.64
CA LEU A 16 -0.13 -6.38 -20.68
C LEU A 16 0.69 -5.10 -20.54
N ILE A 17 0.32 -4.03 -21.24
CA ILE A 17 0.96 -2.72 -21.12
C ILE A 17 0.85 -2.16 -19.68
N LEU A 18 -0.30 -2.34 -19.03
CA LEU A 18 -0.50 -1.92 -17.63
C LEU A 18 0.34 -2.75 -16.65
N LEU A 19 0.48 -4.05 -16.90
CA LEU A 19 1.31 -4.95 -16.09
C LEU A 19 2.82 -4.72 -16.30
N GLU A 20 3.24 -4.37 -17.51
CA GLU A 20 4.65 -4.02 -17.79
C GLU A 20 5.05 -2.68 -17.15
N GLN A 21 4.08 -1.77 -16.95
CA GLN A 21 4.29 -0.50 -16.26
C GLN A 21 4.10 -0.59 -14.75
N TYR A 22 3.53 -1.69 -14.26
CA TYR A 22 3.37 -1.97 -12.84
C TYR A 22 4.73 -2.32 -12.24
N ASP A 23 5.36 -1.34 -11.60
CA ASP A 23 6.43 -1.61 -10.64
C ASP A 23 5.78 -1.89 -9.27
N PRO A 24 5.73 -3.16 -8.81
CA PRO A 24 5.14 -3.49 -7.51
C PRO A 24 5.83 -2.78 -6.34
N ASN A 25 7.04 -2.26 -6.55
CA ASN A 25 7.85 -1.62 -5.52
C ASN A 25 7.82 -0.09 -5.59
N LYS A 26 7.13 0.48 -6.59
CA LYS A 26 7.00 1.93 -6.74
C LYS A 26 5.70 2.39 -6.12
N HIS A 27 5.68 2.47 -4.80
CA HIS A 27 4.59 3.10 -4.07
C HIS A 27 5.14 4.31 -3.34
N THR A 28 4.70 5.49 -3.75
CA THR A 28 4.93 6.71 -2.98
C THR A 28 4.01 6.64 -1.76
N PRO A 29 4.54 6.54 -0.53
CA PRO A 29 3.68 6.52 0.64
C PRO A 29 2.90 7.85 0.71
N PRO A 30 1.64 7.80 1.18
CA PRO A 30 0.86 9.01 1.41
C PRO A 30 1.59 9.93 2.40
N PRO A 31 1.38 11.24 2.32
CA PRO A 31 1.98 12.18 3.28
C PRO A 31 1.56 11.85 4.72
N ASP A 32 2.43 12.14 5.68
CA ASP A 32 2.16 11.85 7.11
C ASP A 32 0.85 12.47 7.61
N GLY A 33 0.43 13.62 7.07
CA GLY A 33 -0.82 14.27 7.42
C GLY A 33 -2.06 13.45 7.03
N GLU A 34 -1.99 12.70 5.94
CA GLU A 34 -3.05 11.78 5.52
C GLU A 34 -3.05 10.52 6.40
N LEU A 35 -1.88 9.99 6.73
CA LEU A 35 -1.75 8.88 7.69
C LEU A 35 -2.31 9.26 9.08
N GLN A 36 -2.09 10.50 9.53
CA GLN A 36 -2.68 11.04 10.76
C GLN A 36 -4.21 11.13 10.69
N LEU A 37 -4.75 11.50 9.54
CA LEU A 37 -6.20 11.58 9.34
C LEU A 37 -6.83 10.17 9.42
N ILE A 38 -6.27 9.19 8.73
CA ILE A 38 -6.71 7.79 8.76
C ILE A 38 -6.63 7.22 10.18
N LEU A 39 -5.53 7.49 10.89
CA LEU A 39 -5.34 7.08 12.28
C LEU A 39 -6.49 7.58 13.18
N LYS A 40 -6.89 8.83 12.98
CA LYS A 40 -7.97 9.46 13.75
C LYS A 40 -9.35 8.95 13.33
N GLU A 41 -9.63 8.90 12.03
CA GLU A 41 -10.98 8.59 11.53
C GLU A 41 -11.33 7.11 11.62
N THR A 42 -10.35 6.22 11.41
CA THR A 42 -10.58 4.76 11.41
C THR A 42 -10.34 4.14 12.78
N PHE A 43 -9.27 4.55 13.48
CA PHE A 43 -8.86 3.92 14.73
C PHE A 43 -9.17 4.76 15.97
N ASN A 44 -9.65 6.00 15.81
CA ASN A 44 -9.91 6.94 16.90
C ASN A 44 -8.68 7.17 17.80
N LEU A 45 -7.49 7.12 17.20
CA LEU A 45 -6.20 7.39 17.83
C LEU A 45 -5.68 8.77 17.41
N ILE A 46 -4.92 9.43 18.29
CA ILE A 46 -4.46 10.80 18.09
C ILE A 46 -2.99 10.92 17.66
N GLU A 47 -2.19 9.88 17.89
CA GLU A 47 -0.77 9.87 17.56
C GLU A 47 -0.24 8.45 17.35
N PHE A 48 0.79 8.35 16.51
CA PHE A 48 1.55 7.12 16.35
C PHE A 48 2.52 6.95 17.53
N ARG A 49 2.61 5.73 18.05
CA ARG A 49 3.64 5.34 19.01
C ARG A 49 4.99 5.14 18.31
N ALA A 50 6.06 5.18 19.10
CA ALA A 50 7.43 4.98 18.62
C ALA A 50 7.55 3.73 17.73
N GLY A 51 8.10 3.91 16.53
CA GLY A 51 8.33 2.85 15.53
C GLY A 51 7.12 2.46 14.68
N GLN A 52 5.90 2.92 14.97
CA GLN A 52 4.73 2.61 14.14
C GLN A 52 4.80 3.30 12.77
N LEU A 53 5.04 4.61 12.77
CA LEU A 53 5.07 5.40 11.53
C LEU A 53 6.20 4.94 10.58
N ASP A 54 7.37 4.64 11.13
CA ASP A 54 8.50 4.13 10.32
C ASP A 54 8.21 2.75 9.73
N GLY A 55 7.54 1.88 10.49
CA GLY A 55 7.09 0.58 10.00
C GLY A 55 6.05 0.71 8.90
N ILE A 56 5.06 1.59 9.07
CA ILE A 56 4.01 1.86 8.07
C ILE A 56 4.64 2.37 6.77
N ARG A 57 5.54 3.36 6.84
CA ARG A 57 6.24 3.87 5.66
C ARG A 57 7.03 2.79 4.95
N ALA A 58 7.76 1.96 5.69
CA ALA A 58 8.53 0.88 5.09
C ALA A 58 7.65 -0.13 4.34
N VAL A 59 6.49 -0.50 4.90
CA VAL A 59 5.51 -1.37 4.25
C VAL A 59 4.89 -0.70 3.02
N LEU A 60 4.49 0.58 3.13
CA LEU A 60 3.88 1.33 2.02
C LEU A 60 4.88 1.64 0.89
N GLU A 61 6.18 1.69 1.17
CA GLU A 61 7.25 1.77 0.17
C GLU A 61 7.57 0.41 -0.48
N GLY A 62 6.86 -0.66 -0.12
CA GLY A 62 7.10 -2.01 -0.64
C GLY A 62 8.35 -2.69 -0.08
N ARG A 63 8.88 -2.24 1.07
CA ARG A 63 10.07 -2.84 1.68
C ARG A 63 9.73 -4.00 2.61
N ASP A 64 10.51 -5.07 2.54
CA ASP A 64 10.53 -6.13 3.56
C ASP A 64 10.91 -5.53 4.92
N THR A 65 10.01 -5.65 5.90
CA THR A 65 10.11 -4.93 7.16
C THR A 65 10.01 -5.87 8.36
N PHE A 66 11.06 -5.91 9.19
CA PHE A 66 11.04 -6.61 10.49
C PHE A 66 10.84 -5.60 11.63
N VAL A 67 9.67 -5.65 12.29
CA VAL A 67 9.35 -4.75 13.40
C VAL A 67 9.54 -5.44 14.74
N ARG A 68 10.48 -4.93 15.55
CA ARG A 68 10.72 -5.38 16.93
C ARG A 68 10.07 -4.41 17.93
N MET A 69 8.89 -4.77 18.43
CA MET A 69 8.16 -4.03 19.48
C MET A 69 7.61 -4.98 20.55
N ALA A 70 7.51 -4.49 21.79
CA ALA A 70 6.97 -5.27 22.90
C ALA A 70 5.50 -5.69 22.66
N THR A 71 5.02 -6.66 23.43
CA THR A 71 3.60 -7.03 23.44
C THR A 71 2.77 -5.86 23.99
N GLY A 72 1.60 -5.59 23.39
CA GLY A 72 0.75 -4.45 23.76
C GLY A 72 1.19 -3.10 23.17
N SER A 73 2.36 -3.01 22.52
CA SER A 73 2.84 -1.74 21.94
C SER A 73 2.05 -1.28 20.71
N GLY A 74 1.17 -2.11 20.15
CA GLY A 74 0.34 -1.74 18.99
C GLY A 74 0.97 -2.04 17.63
N LYS A 75 1.87 -3.03 17.54
CA LYS A 75 2.51 -3.47 16.28
C LYS A 75 1.51 -3.94 15.20
N SER A 76 0.28 -4.28 15.56
CA SER A 76 -0.77 -4.63 14.59
C SER A 76 -1.19 -3.46 13.71
N LEU A 77 -1.14 -2.23 14.23
CA LEU A 77 -1.50 -1.01 13.49
C LEU A 77 -0.61 -0.79 12.25
N ILE A 78 0.58 -1.42 12.20
CA ILE A 78 1.54 -1.21 11.11
C ILE A 78 1.07 -1.79 9.78
N TRP A 79 0.18 -2.78 9.81
CA TRP A 79 -0.30 -3.48 8.60
C TRP A 79 -1.81 -3.39 8.39
N GLN A 80 -2.56 -2.85 9.37
CA GLN A 80 -4.01 -2.67 9.31
C GLN A 80 -4.37 -1.37 8.60
#